data_AF-A0A3B0UY11-F1
#
_entry.id   AF-A0A3B0UY11-F1
#
_cell.length_a   1.000
_cell.length_b   1.000
_cell.length_c   1.000
_cell.angle_alpha   90.00
_cell.angle_beta   90.00
_cell.angle_gamma   90.00
#
_symmetry.space_group_name_H-M   'P 1'
#
loop_
_entity.id
_entity.type
_entity.pdbx_description
1 polymer ?
#
loop_
_entity_poly.entity_id
_entity_poly.type
_entity_poly.pdbx_seq_one_letter_code
_entity_poly.pdbx_strand_id
1 'polypeptide(L)'
;YTSVFGSNVPPSYIDLGHFSQLLARNSNSQDIDQAVDGVLAAIDQAVIAERHGPNKPGSTGISIYFPNSQLYGNPITGPQSYTAVANAFTNASLWDDFLAFHYTGEPFSAGDVGAAIPTAGTAVRGPGSGNVSIAPIVASSNEASPDQPVLLSTDIDGENISYVKLFVGFFDESANSILVIDSDYLESEDTQEVGGLFFPVWPQEEFTLEFEWEPVVFAISDGQDSFVAHFTPQTFGASFEEATYTVDGIYGYSDGEQRVARLLFKDGVLQQIYGFNKPDGTGGPREIIPQSGDTFTILEQWLDLDSSGNVAEKVTVEAGTLTFTDQTLIWVDLDAAAGDYVVGFIVEDYDGNQFPSYTQITVR
;
A
#
# COMPACT_ATOMS: atom_id res chain seq x y z
N TYR A 1 8.10 0.23 5.26
CA TYR A 1 9.43 0.70 4.84
C TYR A 1 9.49 0.74 3.32
N THR A 2 10.31 1.60 2.72
CA THR A 2 10.41 1.66 1.25
C THR A 2 11.14 0.44 0.73
N SER A 3 10.61 -0.21 -0.32
CA SER A 3 11.32 -1.29 -0.99
C SER A 3 12.59 -0.76 -1.65
N VAL A 4 13.71 -1.45 -1.43
CA VAL A 4 14.99 -1.12 -2.08
C VAL A 4 14.97 -1.36 -3.59
N PHE A 5 13.92 -2.03 -4.09
CA PHE A 5 13.73 -2.36 -5.50
C PHE A 5 12.84 -1.34 -6.25
N GLY A 6 12.34 -0.32 -5.57
CA GLY A 6 11.51 0.75 -6.14
C GLY A 6 10.16 0.87 -5.44
N SER A 7 9.51 2.02 -5.59
CA SER A 7 8.20 2.33 -4.99
C SER A 7 7.06 1.47 -5.55
N ASN A 8 7.22 0.94 -6.76
CA ASN A 8 6.25 0.07 -7.44
C ASN A 8 6.42 -1.42 -7.12
N VAL A 9 7.36 -1.75 -6.22
CA VAL A 9 7.62 -3.11 -5.77
C VAL A 9 7.11 -3.25 -4.34
N PRO A 10 6.43 -4.35 -3.99
CA PRO A 10 5.97 -4.58 -2.63
C PRO A 10 7.08 -4.33 -1.60
N PRO A 11 6.76 -3.74 -0.43
CA PRO A 11 7.71 -3.61 0.66
C PRO A 11 8.34 -4.96 0.98
N SER A 12 9.68 -4.99 1.04
CA SER A 12 10.45 -6.20 1.33
C SER A 12 11.16 -6.16 2.68
N TYR A 13 10.83 -5.13 3.48
CA TYR A 13 11.39 -4.92 4.81
C TYR A 13 10.29 -4.52 5.79
N ILE A 14 10.34 -5.11 6.97
CA ILE A 14 9.45 -4.83 8.10
C ILE A 14 10.29 -4.33 9.28
N ASP A 15 9.64 -3.67 10.25
CA ASP A 15 10.30 -3.34 11.52
C ASP A 15 10.47 -4.61 12.35
N LEU A 16 11.69 -4.92 12.80
CA LEU A 16 11.98 -6.13 13.54
C LEU A 16 11.32 -6.14 14.93
N GLY A 17 11.30 -5.00 15.62
CA GLY A 17 10.71 -4.91 16.95
C GLY A 17 9.20 -5.03 16.89
N HIS A 18 8.55 -4.32 15.98
CA HIS A 18 7.11 -4.43 15.72
C HIS A 18 6.71 -5.85 15.30
N PHE A 19 7.45 -6.47 14.38
CA PHE A 19 7.24 -7.87 14.00
C PHE A 19 7.33 -8.81 15.20
N SER A 20 8.31 -8.62 16.08
CA SER A 20 8.46 -9.43 17.29
C SER A 20 7.26 -9.26 18.24
N GLN A 21 6.75 -8.03 18.40
CA GLN A 21 5.54 -7.77 19.19
C GLN A 21 4.31 -8.45 18.60
N LEU A 22 4.17 -8.46 17.26
CA LEU A 22 3.12 -9.21 16.57
C LEU A 22 3.22 -10.71 16.86
N LEU A 23 4.43 -11.29 16.87
CA LEU A 23 4.62 -12.70 17.21
C LEU A 23 4.18 -13.01 18.64
N ALA A 24 4.59 -12.21 19.64
CA ALA A 24 4.17 -12.42 21.03
C ALA A 24 2.64 -12.34 21.18
N ARG A 25 2.01 -11.33 20.53
CA ARG A 25 0.55 -11.15 20.62
C ARG A 25 -0.24 -12.28 19.96
N ASN A 26 0.23 -12.80 18.84
CA ASN A 26 -0.48 -13.81 18.05
C ASN A 26 -0.06 -15.24 18.40
N SER A 27 1.01 -15.42 19.18
CA SER A 27 1.39 -16.72 19.71
C SER A 27 0.74 -16.99 21.06
N ASN A 28 0.50 -18.26 21.37
CA ASN A 28 0.14 -18.70 22.72
C ASN A 28 1.34 -19.41 23.40
N SER A 29 2.56 -19.00 23.09
CA SER A 29 3.79 -19.72 23.48
C SER A 29 4.70 -18.88 24.35
N GLN A 30 4.89 -19.33 25.60
CA GLN A 30 5.82 -18.68 26.54
C GLN A 30 7.27 -18.65 26.03
N ASP A 31 7.67 -19.65 25.23
CA ASP A 31 9.02 -19.68 24.64
C ASP A 31 9.17 -18.59 23.57
N ILE A 32 8.10 -18.31 22.82
CA ILE A 32 8.08 -17.21 21.84
C ILE A 32 8.10 -15.87 22.57
N ASP A 33 7.29 -15.71 23.62
CA ASP A 33 7.26 -14.47 24.41
C ASP A 33 8.65 -14.14 24.99
N GLN A 34 9.34 -15.14 25.56
CA GLN A 34 10.70 -14.97 26.06
C GLN A 34 11.72 -14.63 24.97
N ALA A 35 11.58 -15.23 23.78
CA ALA A 35 12.45 -14.91 22.65
C ALA A 35 12.22 -13.47 22.16
N VAL A 36 10.95 -13.03 22.10
CA VAL A 36 10.56 -11.66 21.75
C VAL A 36 11.12 -10.66 22.74
N ASP A 37 11.00 -10.91 24.05
CA ASP A 37 11.59 -10.06 25.09
C ASP A 37 13.12 -9.93 24.90
N GLY A 38 13.79 -11.02 24.54
CA GLY A 38 15.21 -11.02 24.23
C GLY A 38 15.57 -10.16 23.02
N VAL A 39 14.78 -10.23 21.94
CA VAL A 39 14.97 -9.41 20.74
C VAL A 39 14.75 -7.93 21.06
N LEU A 40 13.66 -7.58 21.74
CA LEU A 40 13.36 -6.19 22.10
C LEU A 40 14.45 -5.60 23.01
N ALA A 41 14.92 -6.35 24.01
CA ALA A 41 16.03 -5.93 24.87
C ALA A 41 17.35 -5.74 24.10
N ALA A 42 17.60 -6.54 23.07
CA ALA A 42 18.77 -6.39 22.22
C ALA A 42 18.67 -5.16 21.30
N ILE A 43 17.49 -4.88 20.75
CA ILE A 43 17.21 -3.66 19.98
C ILE A 43 17.46 -2.43 20.85
N ASP A 44 16.90 -2.39 22.07
CA ASP A 44 17.08 -1.27 23.00
C ASP A 44 18.56 -1.00 23.35
N GLN A 45 19.40 -2.03 23.38
CA GLN A 45 20.84 -1.89 23.62
C GLN A 45 21.60 -1.46 22.36
N ALA A 46 21.17 -1.91 21.18
CA ALA A 46 21.85 -1.65 19.91
C ALA A 46 21.52 -0.26 19.35
N VAL A 47 20.28 0.19 19.50
CA VAL A 47 19.78 1.46 18.94
C VAL A 47 20.05 2.60 19.92
N ILE A 48 21.19 3.27 19.74
CA ILE A 48 21.63 4.38 20.62
C ILE A 48 20.73 5.62 20.48
N ALA A 49 20.17 5.84 19.29
CA ALA A 49 19.22 6.90 19.01
C ALA A 49 18.28 6.47 17.88
N GLU A 50 16.98 6.65 18.10
CA GLU A 50 15.91 6.39 17.14
C GLU A 50 15.03 7.64 17.05
N ARG A 51 14.56 7.95 15.85
CA ARG A 51 13.53 8.96 15.64
C ARG A 51 12.72 8.60 14.41
N HIS A 52 11.42 8.52 14.59
CA HIS A 52 10.45 8.39 13.51
C HIS A 52 9.43 9.53 13.55
N GLY A 53 8.79 9.76 12.40
CA GLY A 53 7.66 10.69 12.29
C GLY A 53 6.34 10.02 12.67
N PRO A 54 5.26 10.81 12.82
CA PRO A 54 3.93 10.30 13.15
C PRO A 54 3.37 9.28 12.13
N ASN A 55 3.89 9.26 10.90
CA ASN A 55 3.48 8.33 9.81
C ASN A 55 4.27 7.00 9.82
N LYS A 56 5.02 6.74 10.89
CA LYS A 56 5.80 5.52 11.13
C LYS A 56 5.70 5.04 12.58
N PRO A 57 4.48 4.99 13.17
CA PRO A 57 4.33 4.51 14.54
C PRO A 57 4.84 3.06 14.64
N GLY A 58 5.34 2.69 15.81
CA GLY A 58 5.83 1.33 16.08
C GLY A 58 7.22 1.04 15.52
N SER A 59 7.88 2.01 14.88
CA SER A 59 9.26 1.85 14.43
C SER A 59 10.21 1.74 15.61
N THR A 60 11.05 0.70 15.64
CA THR A 60 12.07 0.48 16.68
C THR A 60 13.49 0.76 16.16
N GLY A 61 13.62 1.29 14.95
CA GLY A 61 14.89 1.70 14.36
C GLY A 61 15.71 0.59 13.70
N ILE A 62 15.20 -0.65 13.65
CA ILE A 62 15.83 -1.77 12.96
C ILE A 62 14.81 -2.44 12.05
N SER A 63 15.04 -2.39 10.74
CA SER A 63 14.27 -3.15 9.77
C SER A 63 14.96 -4.47 9.42
N ILE A 64 14.17 -5.51 9.10
CA ILE A 64 14.66 -6.80 8.65
C ILE A 64 14.03 -7.19 7.31
N TYR A 65 14.79 -7.89 6.47
CA TYR A 65 14.31 -8.35 5.15
C TYR A 65 13.23 -9.42 5.33
N PHE A 66 12.02 -9.14 4.88
CA PHE A 66 10.88 -10.05 4.91
C PHE A 66 10.02 -9.76 3.67
N PRO A 67 10.34 -10.39 2.52
CA PRO A 67 9.62 -10.19 1.26
C PRO A 67 8.24 -10.85 1.28
N ASN A 68 7.41 -10.64 0.26
CA ASN A 68 6.32 -11.59 -0.02
C ASN A 68 6.83 -12.77 -0.88
N SER A 69 5.99 -13.77 -1.12
CA SER A 69 6.39 -14.97 -1.87
C SER A 69 6.88 -14.66 -3.29
N GLN A 70 6.28 -13.66 -3.97
CA GLN A 70 6.68 -13.23 -5.29
C GLN A 70 8.12 -12.71 -5.32
N LEU A 71 8.48 -11.85 -4.35
CA LEU A 71 9.83 -11.31 -4.25
C LEU A 71 10.83 -12.35 -3.74
N TYR A 72 10.42 -13.26 -2.86
CA TYR A 72 11.28 -14.34 -2.41
C TYR A 72 11.62 -15.31 -3.54
N GLY A 73 10.66 -15.66 -4.40
CA GLY A 73 10.86 -16.57 -5.54
C GLY A 73 11.65 -15.96 -6.71
N ASN A 74 11.90 -14.65 -6.70
CA ASN A 74 12.58 -13.98 -7.79
C ASN A 74 14.12 -14.06 -7.64
N PRO A 75 14.88 -14.41 -8.71
CA PRO A 75 16.33 -14.56 -8.62
C PRO A 75 17.13 -13.31 -8.22
N ILE A 76 16.58 -12.12 -8.42
CA ILE A 76 17.26 -10.83 -8.20
C ILE A 76 16.92 -10.25 -6.82
N THR A 77 15.70 -10.47 -6.33
CA THR A 77 15.26 -9.96 -5.04
C THR A 77 15.32 -11.01 -3.93
N GLY A 78 15.27 -12.30 -4.28
CA GLY A 78 15.15 -13.44 -3.37
C GLY A 78 16.43 -13.89 -2.67
N PRO A 79 16.48 -15.15 -2.18
CA PRO A 79 17.48 -15.62 -1.24
C PRO A 79 18.92 -15.57 -1.77
N GLN A 80 19.13 -15.77 -3.08
CA GLN A 80 20.46 -15.68 -3.70
C GLN A 80 21.07 -14.28 -3.55
N SER A 81 20.24 -13.25 -3.72
CA SER A 81 20.67 -11.85 -3.62
C SER A 81 20.83 -11.45 -2.15
N TYR A 82 19.86 -11.79 -1.32
CA TYR A 82 19.86 -11.47 0.11
C TYR A 82 21.06 -12.07 0.83
N THR A 83 21.32 -13.38 0.69
CA THR A 83 22.43 -14.06 1.37
C THR A 83 23.82 -13.63 0.88
N ALA A 84 23.91 -13.10 -0.35
CA ALA A 84 25.14 -12.50 -0.86
C ALA A 84 25.40 -11.11 -0.25
N VAL A 85 24.37 -10.28 -0.14
CA VAL A 85 24.48 -8.90 0.38
C VAL A 85 24.57 -8.88 1.91
N ALA A 86 23.76 -9.68 2.59
CA ALA A 86 23.66 -9.76 4.05
C ALA A 86 24.50 -10.91 4.65
N ASN A 87 25.55 -11.34 3.95
CA ASN A 87 26.31 -12.56 4.27
C ASN A 87 26.80 -12.66 5.72
N ALA A 88 27.25 -11.55 6.32
CA ALA A 88 27.70 -11.54 7.71
C ALA A 88 26.56 -11.82 8.69
N PHE A 89 25.36 -11.31 8.41
CA PHE A 89 24.18 -11.50 9.25
C PHE A 89 23.59 -12.90 9.07
N THR A 90 23.48 -13.40 7.83
CA THR A 90 22.99 -14.76 7.56
C THR A 90 23.93 -15.84 8.08
N ASN A 91 25.24 -15.58 8.18
CA ASN A 91 26.16 -16.50 8.85
C ASN A 91 26.11 -16.44 10.39
N ALA A 92 25.51 -15.39 10.96
CA ALA A 92 25.44 -15.15 12.40
C ALA A 92 24.04 -15.34 12.99
N SER A 93 23.04 -15.63 12.15
CA SER A 93 21.64 -15.81 12.50
C SER A 93 21.04 -16.93 11.67
N LEU A 94 19.83 -17.37 12.00
CA LEU A 94 19.08 -18.36 11.22
C LEU A 94 17.93 -17.70 10.46
N TRP A 95 18.08 -16.43 10.10
CA TRP A 95 16.98 -15.67 9.49
C TRP A 95 16.69 -16.15 8.07
N ASP A 96 17.73 -16.38 7.26
CA ASP A 96 17.56 -16.95 5.92
C ASP A 96 17.06 -18.39 5.96
N ASP A 97 17.48 -19.20 6.94
CA ASP A 97 16.90 -20.54 7.16
C ASP A 97 15.41 -20.46 7.51
N PHE A 98 15.04 -19.52 8.39
CA PHE A 98 13.64 -19.25 8.70
C PHE A 98 12.85 -18.82 7.46
N LEU A 99 13.38 -17.91 6.63
CA LEU A 99 12.72 -17.52 5.38
C LEU A 99 12.57 -18.72 4.45
N ALA A 100 13.60 -19.54 4.28
CA ALA A 100 13.53 -20.76 3.47
C ALA A 100 12.41 -21.68 3.98
N PHE A 101 12.37 -21.97 5.28
CA PHE A 101 11.29 -22.74 5.87
C PHE A 101 9.92 -22.10 5.67
N HIS A 102 9.80 -20.79 5.89
CA HIS A 102 8.55 -20.05 5.76
C HIS A 102 7.97 -20.24 4.34
N TYR A 103 8.77 -20.05 3.30
CA TYR A 103 8.25 -20.12 1.93
C TYR A 103 8.27 -21.52 1.30
N THR A 104 9.08 -22.48 1.77
CA THR A 104 9.20 -23.80 1.12
C THR A 104 8.76 -24.96 2.00
N GLY A 105 8.70 -24.75 3.32
CA GLY A 105 8.51 -25.79 4.32
C GLY A 105 9.74 -26.67 4.55
N GLU A 106 10.90 -26.34 3.95
CA GLU A 106 12.15 -27.07 4.17
C GLU A 106 12.61 -26.84 5.63
N PRO A 107 12.69 -27.89 6.47
CA PRO A 107 13.04 -27.72 7.88
C PRO A 107 14.53 -27.39 8.03
N PHE A 108 14.85 -26.63 9.08
CA PHE A 108 16.22 -26.27 9.48
C PHE A 108 16.45 -26.57 10.96
N SER A 109 17.71 -26.55 11.37
CA SER A 109 18.17 -26.81 12.74
C SER A 109 18.93 -25.63 13.31
N ALA A 110 18.95 -25.50 14.64
CA ALA A 110 19.62 -24.40 15.34
C ALA A 110 21.15 -24.34 15.12
N GLY A 111 21.75 -25.37 14.53
CA GLY A 111 23.18 -25.46 14.24
C GLY A 111 23.51 -25.43 12.75
N ASP A 112 22.55 -25.11 11.89
CA ASP A 112 22.80 -24.96 10.46
C ASP A 112 23.73 -23.77 10.21
N VAL A 113 24.58 -23.90 9.18
CA VAL A 113 25.63 -22.94 8.88
C VAL A 113 25.71 -22.71 7.37
N GLY A 114 25.81 -21.44 6.98
CA GLY A 114 25.93 -21.02 5.59
C GLY A 114 24.60 -20.51 5.04
N ALA A 115 24.62 -20.07 3.79
CA ALA A 115 23.45 -19.47 3.17
C ALA A 115 22.34 -20.50 2.90
N ALA A 116 21.15 -20.24 3.43
CA ALA A 116 19.94 -21.01 3.14
C ALA A 116 19.33 -20.54 1.81
N ILE A 117 19.75 -21.19 0.72
CA ILE A 117 19.18 -20.97 -0.61
C ILE A 117 18.42 -22.25 -1.00
N PRO A 118 17.08 -22.19 -1.17
CA PRO A 118 16.30 -23.32 -1.62
C PRO A 118 16.82 -23.89 -2.94
N THR A 119 16.71 -25.21 -3.08
CA THR A 119 17.15 -25.88 -4.32
C THR A 119 16.38 -25.34 -5.52
N ALA A 120 17.06 -25.17 -6.65
CA ALA A 120 16.42 -24.73 -7.88
C ALA A 120 15.26 -25.66 -8.27
N GLY A 121 14.07 -25.09 -8.45
CA GLY A 121 12.85 -25.85 -8.73
C GLY A 121 12.03 -26.24 -7.49
N THR A 122 12.51 -25.97 -6.27
CA THR A 122 11.66 -26.03 -5.06
C THR A 122 10.53 -25.03 -5.21
N ALA A 123 9.29 -25.47 -4.98
CA ALA A 123 8.12 -24.62 -5.04
C ALA A 123 8.12 -23.63 -3.87
N VAL A 124 8.07 -22.33 -4.19
CA VAL A 124 7.82 -21.24 -3.25
C VAL A 124 6.32 -21.13 -3.03
N ARG A 125 5.92 -21.10 -1.76
CA ARG A 125 4.55 -20.91 -1.30
C ARG A 125 4.39 -19.49 -0.78
N GLY A 126 3.16 -18.99 -0.73
CA GLY A 126 2.79 -17.78 0.01
C GLY A 126 2.07 -18.16 1.29
N PRO A 127 2.74 -18.21 2.46
CA PRO A 127 2.08 -18.57 3.72
C PRO A 127 0.97 -17.61 4.14
N GLY A 128 1.04 -16.35 3.68
CA GLY A 128 -0.04 -15.36 3.83
C GLY A 128 -1.09 -15.41 2.73
N SER A 129 -1.05 -16.40 1.82
CA SER A 129 -2.04 -16.49 0.75
C SER A 129 -3.40 -16.94 1.27
N GLY A 130 -4.46 -16.32 0.78
CA GLY A 130 -5.82 -16.48 1.33
C GLY A 130 -6.77 -17.40 0.59
N ASN A 131 -6.42 -17.87 -0.61
CA ASN A 131 -7.35 -18.54 -1.54
C ASN A 131 -8.68 -17.79 -1.72
N VAL A 132 -8.61 -16.46 -1.78
CA VAL A 132 -9.78 -15.59 -1.78
C VAL A 132 -10.63 -15.78 -3.04
N SER A 133 -11.94 -15.80 -2.85
CA SER A 133 -12.93 -15.67 -3.91
C SER A 133 -13.92 -14.55 -3.58
N ILE A 134 -14.36 -13.84 -4.61
CA ILE A 134 -15.30 -12.72 -4.50
C ILE A 134 -16.44 -12.93 -5.49
N ALA A 135 -17.68 -12.79 -5.02
CA ALA A 135 -18.84 -12.86 -5.88
C ALA A 135 -18.96 -11.61 -6.77
N PRO A 136 -19.74 -11.68 -7.88
CA PRO A 136 -20.09 -10.48 -8.63
C PRO A 136 -20.82 -9.47 -7.73
N ILE A 137 -20.46 -8.19 -7.85
CA ILE A 137 -21.10 -7.12 -7.08
C ILE A 137 -22.56 -6.97 -7.52
N VAL A 138 -23.45 -6.91 -6.54
CA VAL A 138 -24.85 -6.53 -6.70
C VAL A 138 -25.00 -5.08 -6.25
N ALA A 139 -25.47 -4.22 -7.15
CA ALA A 139 -25.75 -2.82 -6.87
C ALA A 139 -27.25 -2.60 -6.67
N SER A 140 -27.64 -1.76 -5.71
CA SER A 140 -29.05 -1.41 -5.48
C SER A 140 -29.67 -0.60 -6.64
N SER A 141 -28.83 0.11 -7.39
CA SER A 141 -29.14 0.89 -8.59
C SER A 141 -27.93 0.86 -9.52
N ASN A 142 -28.14 1.06 -10.82
CA ASN A 142 -27.06 1.27 -11.80
C ASN A 142 -26.78 2.77 -12.03
N GLU A 143 -27.48 3.65 -11.32
CA GLU A 143 -27.29 5.10 -11.36
C GLU A 143 -27.06 5.65 -9.95
N ALA A 144 -26.12 6.58 -9.85
CA ALA A 144 -25.82 7.38 -8.66
C ALA A 144 -25.88 8.87 -8.99
N SER A 145 -26.17 9.70 -8.00
CA SER A 145 -26.00 11.16 -8.09
C SER A 145 -25.62 11.71 -6.71
N PRO A 146 -25.17 12.97 -6.59
CA PRO A 146 -25.00 13.60 -5.28
C PRO A 146 -26.26 13.43 -4.42
N ASP A 147 -26.07 13.10 -3.13
CA ASP A 147 -27.13 12.77 -2.17
C ASP A 147 -28.01 11.55 -2.53
N GLN A 148 -27.65 10.75 -3.54
CA GLN A 148 -28.34 9.52 -3.95
C GLN A 148 -27.32 8.39 -4.20
N PRO A 149 -26.73 7.83 -3.13
CA PRO A 149 -25.72 6.81 -3.24
C PRO A 149 -26.28 5.45 -3.69
N VAL A 150 -25.38 4.56 -4.08
CA VAL A 150 -25.68 3.17 -4.45
C VAL A 150 -25.09 2.23 -3.42
N LEU A 151 -25.91 1.29 -2.93
CA LEU A 151 -25.42 0.21 -2.08
C LEU A 151 -24.81 -0.87 -2.97
N LEU A 152 -23.52 -1.12 -2.77
CA LEU A 152 -22.77 -2.21 -3.38
C LEU A 152 -22.68 -3.36 -2.38
N SER A 153 -23.00 -4.57 -2.81
CA SER A 153 -22.96 -5.77 -1.98
C SER A 153 -22.26 -6.92 -2.71
N THR A 154 -21.43 -7.68 -2.00
CA THR A 154 -20.80 -8.91 -2.51
C THR A 154 -20.45 -9.88 -1.38
N ASP A 155 -20.42 -11.17 -1.70
CA ASP A 155 -19.94 -12.20 -0.79
C ASP A 155 -18.44 -12.46 -1.04
N ILE A 156 -17.67 -12.52 0.05
CA ILE A 156 -16.23 -12.77 0.05
C ILE A 156 -15.98 -14.04 0.87
N ASP A 157 -15.24 -14.98 0.31
CA ASP A 157 -14.79 -16.20 0.98
C ASP A 157 -13.26 -16.34 0.87
N GLY A 158 -12.61 -16.77 1.94
CA GLY A 158 -11.16 -16.92 2.01
C GLY A 158 -10.59 -16.68 3.42
N GLU A 159 -9.33 -17.03 3.58
CA GLU A 159 -8.56 -16.81 4.81
C GLU A 159 -7.52 -15.71 4.60
N ASN A 160 -6.79 -15.31 5.64
CA ASN A 160 -5.62 -14.42 5.53
C ASN A 160 -5.87 -13.08 4.80
N ILE A 161 -7.11 -12.60 4.79
CA ILE A 161 -7.47 -11.31 4.18
C ILE A 161 -6.81 -10.20 5.01
N SER A 162 -5.99 -9.38 4.36
CA SER A 162 -5.27 -8.28 4.97
C SER A 162 -6.03 -6.96 4.84
N TYR A 163 -6.55 -6.67 3.64
CA TYR A 163 -7.31 -5.46 3.37
C TYR A 163 -8.42 -5.74 2.35
N VAL A 164 -9.53 -5.02 2.47
CA VAL A 164 -10.46 -4.80 1.36
C VAL A 164 -10.37 -3.34 0.99
N LYS A 165 -10.22 -3.05 -0.30
CA LYS A 165 -10.05 -1.69 -0.81
C LYS A 165 -11.19 -1.33 -1.75
N LEU A 166 -11.69 -0.11 -1.66
CA LEU A 166 -12.51 0.50 -2.71
C LEU A 166 -11.62 0.80 -3.93
N PHE A 167 -12.18 0.61 -5.12
CA PHE A 167 -11.64 1.10 -6.38
C PHE A 167 -12.73 1.88 -7.11
N VAL A 168 -12.40 3.07 -7.57
CA VAL A 168 -13.25 3.89 -8.43
C VAL A 168 -12.43 4.40 -9.60
N GLY A 169 -12.96 4.22 -10.81
CA GLY A 169 -12.40 4.80 -12.01
C GLY A 169 -13.45 5.38 -12.93
N PHE A 170 -13.18 6.55 -13.50
CA PHE A 170 -14.00 7.14 -14.56
C PHE A 170 -13.71 6.42 -15.88
N PHE A 171 -14.74 5.92 -16.55
CA PHE A 171 -14.62 5.21 -17.81
C PHE A 171 -14.84 6.14 -19.00
N ASP A 172 -13.77 6.39 -19.76
CA ASP A 172 -13.86 7.08 -21.04
C ASP A 172 -14.10 6.06 -22.17
N GLU A 173 -15.36 5.97 -22.61
CA GLU A 173 -15.77 5.08 -23.70
C GLU A 173 -15.03 5.36 -25.02
N SER A 174 -14.66 6.62 -25.27
CA SER A 174 -14.04 7.03 -26.53
C SER A 174 -12.58 6.61 -26.61
N ALA A 175 -11.88 6.67 -25.48
CA ALA A 175 -10.52 6.18 -25.32
C ALA A 175 -10.46 4.69 -24.98
N ASN A 176 -11.60 4.06 -24.63
CA ASN A 176 -11.67 2.71 -24.05
C ASN A 176 -10.70 2.55 -22.88
N SER A 177 -10.72 3.53 -21.96
CA SER A 177 -9.73 3.66 -20.89
C SER A 177 -10.38 4.07 -19.58
N ILE A 178 -9.81 3.65 -18.46
CA ILE A 178 -10.28 3.98 -17.11
C ILE A 178 -9.28 4.94 -16.46
N LEU A 179 -9.71 6.15 -16.13
CA LEU A 179 -8.96 7.03 -15.23
C LEU A 179 -9.20 6.57 -13.80
N VAL A 180 -8.15 6.17 -13.08
CA VAL A 180 -8.26 5.85 -11.65
C VAL A 180 -8.37 7.16 -10.88
N ILE A 181 -9.47 7.33 -10.15
CA ILE A 181 -9.78 8.59 -9.45
C ILE A 181 -9.85 8.43 -7.94
N ASP A 182 -10.20 7.25 -7.44
CA ASP A 182 -10.30 7.00 -6.02
C ASP A 182 -9.94 5.55 -5.66
N SER A 183 -9.31 5.41 -4.51
CA SER A 183 -9.06 4.13 -3.87
C SER A 183 -8.99 4.37 -2.37
N ASP A 184 -9.60 3.49 -1.59
CA ASP A 184 -9.53 3.62 -0.13
C ASP A 184 -9.52 2.27 0.55
N TYR A 185 -9.01 2.20 1.78
CA TYR A 185 -9.24 1.05 2.64
C TYR A 185 -10.68 1.06 3.13
N LEU A 186 -11.36 -0.08 3.03
CA LEU A 186 -12.64 -0.25 3.71
C LEU A 186 -12.43 -0.63 5.17
N GLU A 187 -13.31 -0.12 6.02
CA GLU A 187 -13.33 -0.46 7.44
C GLU A 187 -13.90 -1.87 7.65
N SER A 188 -13.38 -2.57 8.64
CA SER A 188 -13.96 -3.82 9.16
C SER A 188 -14.63 -3.54 10.51
N GLU A 189 -15.55 -4.41 10.92
CA GLU A 189 -16.15 -4.39 12.26
C GLU A 189 -15.11 -4.50 13.39
N ASP A 190 -13.96 -5.11 13.11
CA ASP A 190 -12.85 -5.24 14.05
C ASP A 190 -11.57 -4.61 13.49
N THR A 191 -10.86 -3.90 14.36
CA THR A 191 -9.59 -3.23 14.06
C THR A 191 -8.59 -3.58 15.15
N GLN A 192 -7.46 -4.10 14.72
CA GLN A 192 -6.35 -4.43 15.60
C GLN A 192 -5.33 -3.29 15.63
N GLU A 193 -4.86 -2.95 16.84
CA GLU A 193 -3.75 -2.01 17.06
C GLU A 193 -2.54 -2.75 17.64
N VAL A 194 -1.35 -2.57 17.08
CA VAL A 194 -0.08 -3.01 17.67
C VAL A 194 0.98 -1.95 17.43
N GLY A 195 1.58 -1.42 18.50
CA GLY A 195 2.65 -0.45 18.38
C GLY A 195 2.22 0.86 17.73
N GLY A 196 0.95 1.24 17.85
CA GLY A 196 0.34 2.41 17.20
C GLY A 196 0.04 2.24 15.71
N LEU A 197 0.24 1.04 15.14
CA LEU A 197 -0.22 0.69 13.80
C LEU A 197 -1.57 -0.02 13.89
N PHE A 198 -2.49 0.37 13.02
CA PHE A 198 -3.85 -0.14 12.95
C PHE A 198 -4.03 -1.00 11.70
N PHE A 199 -4.79 -2.08 11.81
CA PHE A 199 -5.07 -3.02 10.74
C PHE A 199 -6.53 -3.49 10.83
N PRO A 200 -7.28 -3.55 9.72
CA PRO A 200 -8.60 -4.15 9.73
C PRO A 200 -8.48 -5.67 9.92
N VAL A 201 -9.40 -6.25 10.68
CA VAL A 201 -9.48 -7.70 10.89
C VAL A 201 -10.71 -8.22 10.16
N TRP A 202 -10.50 -8.97 9.09
CA TRP A 202 -11.60 -9.54 8.31
C TRP A 202 -11.97 -10.95 8.80
N PRO A 203 -13.24 -11.37 8.64
CA PRO A 203 -13.67 -12.74 8.92
C PRO A 203 -12.82 -13.76 8.16
N GLN A 204 -12.61 -14.93 8.78
CA GLN A 204 -11.91 -16.07 8.16
C GLN A 204 -12.87 -17.07 7.49
N GLU A 205 -14.18 -16.83 7.64
CA GLU A 205 -15.25 -17.55 6.98
C GLU A 205 -15.95 -16.59 6.01
N GLU A 206 -16.76 -17.14 5.09
CA GLU A 206 -17.56 -16.35 4.16
C GLU A 206 -18.36 -15.24 4.85
N PHE A 207 -18.30 -14.03 4.30
CA PHE A 207 -19.03 -12.87 4.79
C PHE A 207 -19.54 -12.00 3.63
N THR A 208 -20.64 -11.28 3.88
CA THR A 208 -21.16 -10.29 2.94
C THR A 208 -20.56 -8.93 3.28
N LEU A 209 -19.92 -8.31 2.29
CA LEU A 209 -19.51 -6.91 2.33
C LEU A 209 -20.62 -6.04 1.76
N GLU A 210 -20.96 -4.97 2.47
CA GLU A 210 -21.87 -3.92 2.02
C GLU A 210 -21.18 -2.56 2.12
N PHE A 211 -21.27 -1.74 1.08
CA PHE A 211 -20.69 -0.41 1.04
C PHE A 211 -21.61 0.55 0.28
N GLU A 212 -21.98 1.66 0.90
CA GLU A 212 -22.77 2.72 0.27
C GLU A 212 -21.83 3.68 -0.45
N TRP A 213 -21.84 3.64 -1.78
CA TRP A 213 -21.00 4.49 -2.62
C TRP A 213 -21.75 5.74 -3.06
N GLU A 214 -21.25 6.90 -2.66
CA GLU A 214 -21.66 8.21 -3.17
C GLU A 214 -20.65 8.70 -4.21
N PRO A 215 -21.09 9.31 -5.33
CA PRO A 215 -20.18 9.77 -6.38
C PRO A 215 -19.48 11.07 -5.99
N VAL A 216 -18.56 10.96 -5.02
CA VAL A 216 -17.64 12.01 -4.59
C VAL A 216 -16.24 11.69 -5.10
N VAL A 217 -15.51 12.71 -5.54
CA VAL A 217 -14.10 12.62 -5.95
C VAL A 217 -13.27 13.63 -5.18
N PHE A 218 -11.98 13.36 -5.05
CA PHE A 218 -11.05 14.21 -4.31
C PHE A 218 -10.18 15.04 -5.25
N ALA A 219 -9.93 16.29 -4.87
CA ALA A 219 -9.05 17.21 -5.56
C ALA A 219 -8.01 17.79 -4.61
N ILE A 220 -6.88 18.24 -5.16
CA ILE A 220 -5.93 19.08 -4.43
C ILE A 220 -6.21 20.53 -4.79
N SER A 221 -6.26 21.39 -3.76
CA SER A 221 -6.46 22.83 -3.89
C SER A 221 -5.27 23.61 -3.37
N ASP A 222 -4.89 24.68 -4.08
CA ASP A 222 -3.95 25.71 -3.61
C ASP A 222 -4.67 26.97 -3.10
N GLY A 223 -6.01 26.91 -2.99
CA GLY A 223 -6.87 28.03 -2.61
C GLY A 223 -7.26 28.95 -3.76
N GLN A 224 -6.73 28.77 -4.97
CA GLN A 224 -7.15 29.45 -6.20
C GLN A 224 -7.67 28.46 -7.24
N ASP A 225 -6.87 27.44 -7.53
CA ASP A 225 -7.17 26.36 -8.46
C ASP A 225 -7.40 25.05 -7.70
N SER A 226 -8.14 24.13 -8.30
CA SER A 226 -8.38 22.79 -7.74
C SER A 226 -8.50 21.77 -8.86
N PHE A 227 -7.78 20.66 -8.71
CA PHE A 227 -7.73 19.61 -9.72
C PHE A 227 -7.92 18.24 -9.06
N VAL A 228 -8.75 17.41 -9.69
CA VAL A 228 -8.97 16.02 -9.27
C VAL A 228 -7.64 15.29 -9.22
N ALA A 229 -7.44 14.49 -8.17
CA ALA A 229 -6.23 13.72 -7.98
C ALA A 229 -6.58 12.36 -7.38
N HIS A 230 -5.86 11.32 -7.79
CA HIS A 230 -6.00 10.01 -7.17
C HIS A 230 -5.23 9.97 -5.85
N PHE A 231 -5.96 9.96 -4.73
CA PHE A 231 -5.39 9.76 -3.40
C PHE A 231 -5.22 8.26 -3.15
N THR A 232 -4.00 7.76 -3.27
CA THR A 232 -3.69 6.37 -2.97
C THR A 232 -3.54 6.17 -1.46
N PRO A 233 -4.28 5.26 -0.82
CA PRO A 233 -4.16 5.03 0.61
C PRO A 233 -2.81 4.34 0.90
N GLN A 234 -2.03 4.89 1.83
CA GLN A 234 -0.69 4.41 2.16
C GLN A 234 -0.64 3.68 3.51
N THR A 235 -1.40 4.15 4.50
CA THR A 235 -1.48 3.51 5.82
C THR A 235 -2.92 3.51 6.29
N PHE A 236 -3.36 2.36 6.80
CA PHE A 236 -4.61 2.27 7.55
C PHE A 236 -4.48 3.04 8.87
N GLY A 237 -5.49 3.83 9.21
CA GLY A 237 -5.56 4.63 10.44
C GLY A 237 -6.43 3.99 11.51
N ALA A 238 -6.45 4.56 12.72
CA ALA A 238 -7.48 4.21 13.72
C ALA A 238 -8.89 4.60 13.26
N SER A 239 -8.95 5.64 12.43
CA SER A 239 -10.11 6.11 11.67
C SER A 239 -9.63 6.58 10.29
N PHE A 240 -10.56 6.89 9.39
CA PHE A 240 -10.25 7.42 8.07
C PHE A 240 -9.47 8.74 8.13
N GLU A 241 -9.70 9.62 9.12
CA GLU A 241 -8.93 10.87 9.28
C GLU A 241 -7.47 10.62 9.65
N GLU A 242 -7.19 9.48 10.29
CA GLU A 242 -5.83 9.11 10.67
C GLU A 242 -5.06 8.37 9.57
N ALA A 243 -5.74 7.96 8.50
CA ALA A 243 -5.11 7.36 7.33
C ALA A 243 -4.21 8.38 6.63
N THR A 244 -3.13 7.87 6.03
CA THR A 244 -2.24 8.69 5.20
C THR A 244 -2.47 8.33 3.75
N TYR A 245 -2.67 9.35 2.92
CA TYR A 245 -2.87 9.20 1.49
C TYR A 245 -1.72 9.83 0.72
N THR A 246 -1.43 9.30 -0.45
CA THR A 246 -0.36 9.80 -1.31
C THR A 246 -0.88 10.22 -2.66
N VAL A 247 -0.35 11.32 -3.17
CA VAL A 247 -0.55 11.75 -4.56
C VAL A 247 0.80 11.88 -5.24
N ASP A 248 0.95 11.21 -6.37
CA ASP A 248 2.16 11.26 -7.19
C ASP A 248 2.08 12.41 -8.21
N GLY A 249 3.23 13.02 -8.48
CA GLY A 249 3.31 14.19 -9.33
C GLY A 249 4.73 14.58 -9.71
N ILE A 250 4.85 15.73 -10.34
CA ILE A 250 6.11 16.40 -10.64
C ILE A 250 6.18 17.68 -9.81
N TYR A 251 7.16 17.76 -8.91
CA TYR A 251 7.49 18.97 -8.19
C TYR A 251 8.36 19.87 -9.07
N GLY A 252 7.94 21.11 -9.28
CA GLY A 252 8.70 22.14 -9.97
C GLY A 252 9.24 23.17 -8.99
N TYR A 253 10.56 23.34 -8.95
CA TYR A 253 11.18 24.43 -8.22
C TYR A 253 11.03 25.73 -9.01
N SER A 254 10.92 26.85 -8.31
CA SER A 254 10.82 28.20 -8.88
C SER A 254 12.02 28.61 -9.75
N ASP A 255 13.15 27.91 -9.65
CA ASP A 255 14.32 28.08 -10.52
C ASP A 255 14.26 27.27 -11.83
N GLY A 256 13.22 26.45 -11.99
CA GLY A 256 12.95 25.61 -13.16
C GLY A 256 13.43 24.16 -13.04
N GLU A 257 14.08 23.75 -11.94
CA GLU A 257 14.36 22.32 -11.70
C GLU A 257 13.05 21.55 -11.49
N GLN A 258 12.98 20.30 -11.96
CA GLN A 258 11.83 19.42 -11.73
C GLN A 258 12.26 18.08 -11.17
N ARG A 259 11.40 17.48 -10.34
CA ARG A 259 11.58 16.14 -9.80
C ARG A 259 10.25 15.41 -9.71
N VAL A 260 10.25 14.11 -10.01
CA VAL A 260 9.14 13.24 -9.60
C VAL A 260 9.04 13.29 -8.08
N ALA A 261 7.83 13.50 -7.59
CA ALA A 261 7.56 13.68 -6.18
C ALA A 261 6.27 13.00 -5.75
N ARG A 262 6.18 12.75 -4.45
CA ARG A 262 5.00 12.21 -3.78
C ARG A 262 4.61 13.13 -2.63
N LEU A 263 3.38 13.61 -2.66
CA LEU A 263 2.75 14.32 -1.55
C LEU A 263 2.15 13.30 -0.58
N LEU A 264 2.23 13.56 0.73
CA LEU A 264 1.56 12.79 1.77
C LEU A 264 0.53 13.68 2.45
N PHE A 265 -0.74 13.29 2.39
CA PHE A 265 -1.85 13.95 3.04
C PHE A 265 -2.34 13.14 4.24
N LYS A 266 -2.80 13.84 5.27
CA LYS A 266 -3.50 13.27 6.42
C LYS A 266 -4.49 14.31 6.91
N ASP A 267 -5.72 13.88 7.23
CA ASP A 267 -6.80 14.75 7.72
C ASP A 267 -6.96 16.03 6.88
N GLY A 268 -7.09 15.93 5.56
CA GLY A 268 -7.27 17.11 4.71
C GLY A 268 -6.02 17.89 4.34
N VAL A 269 -4.91 17.67 5.03
CA VAL A 269 -3.77 18.59 4.99
C VAL A 269 -2.50 17.89 4.51
N LEU A 270 -1.77 18.57 3.62
CA LEU A 270 -0.45 18.15 3.19
C LEU A 270 0.53 18.12 4.39
N GLN A 271 1.11 16.95 4.64
CA GLN A 271 2.06 16.73 5.72
C GLN A 271 3.50 16.79 5.23
N GLN A 272 3.80 16.12 4.12
CA GLN A 272 5.17 15.95 3.62
C GLN A 272 5.21 15.86 2.09
N ILE A 273 6.36 16.25 1.53
CA ILE A 273 6.67 16.09 0.10
C ILE A 273 7.98 15.31 0.01
N TYR A 274 8.01 14.22 -0.75
CA TYR A 274 9.24 13.50 -1.05
C TYR A 274 9.56 13.57 -2.53
N GLY A 275 10.73 14.10 -2.87
CA GLY A 275 11.30 14.06 -4.21
C GLY A 275 12.18 12.84 -4.42
N PHE A 276 12.09 12.24 -5.60
CA PHE A 276 12.90 11.10 -6.01
C PHE A 276 14.04 11.54 -6.93
N ASN A 277 15.17 10.83 -6.87
CA ASN A 277 16.36 11.20 -7.64
C ASN A 277 16.37 10.63 -9.06
N LYS A 278 15.49 9.68 -9.37
CA LYS A 278 15.35 9.13 -10.71
C LYS A 278 13.99 9.52 -11.32
N PRO A 279 13.93 9.69 -12.66
CA PRO A 279 12.69 10.07 -13.35
C PRO A 279 11.58 9.02 -13.31
N ASP A 280 11.89 7.78 -12.95
CA ASP A 280 10.92 6.68 -12.82
C ASP A 280 10.32 6.58 -11.40
N GLY A 281 10.53 7.60 -10.55
CA GLY A 281 10.08 7.60 -9.16
C GLY A 281 10.88 6.67 -8.25
N THR A 282 12.00 6.10 -8.72
CA THR A 282 12.86 5.23 -7.92
C THR A 282 14.09 5.96 -7.33
N GLY A 283 14.82 5.26 -6.46
CA GLY A 283 15.98 5.81 -5.75
C GLY A 283 15.63 6.41 -4.39
N GLY A 284 16.65 6.80 -3.62
CA GLY A 284 16.45 7.31 -2.26
C GLY A 284 15.66 8.61 -2.24
N PRO A 285 14.47 8.66 -1.63
CA PRO A 285 13.67 9.87 -1.54
C PRO A 285 14.33 10.89 -0.61
N ARG A 286 14.03 12.18 -0.83
CA ARG A 286 14.39 13.27 0.07
C ARG A 286 13.20 14.16 0.31
N GLU A 287 13.02 14.57 1.55
CA GLU A 287 11.97 15.53 1.90
C GLU A 287 12.24 16.88 1.21
N ILE A 288 11.20 17.44 0.60
CA ILE A 288 11.19 18.76 -0.01
C ILE A 288 10.40 19.68 0.92
N ILE A 289 10.96 20.85 1.22
CA ILE A 289 10.27 21.91 1.97
C ILE A 289 9.81 22.96 0.96
N PRO A 290 8.50 23.06 0.67
CA PRO A 290 8.03 23.90 -0.42
C PRO A 290 8.28 25.38 -0.16
N GLN A 291 8.62 26.12 -1.22
CA GLN A 291 8.73 27.57 -1.20
C GLN A 291 7.61 28.19 -2.03
N SER A 292 7.25 29.44 -1.71
CA SER A 292 6.28 30.19 -2.51
C SER A 292 6.78 30.33 -3.95
N GLY A 293 5.93 29.98 -4.92
CA GLY A 293 6.24 29.99 -6.34
C GLY A 293 6.75 28.66 -6.90
N ASP A 294 7.03 27.67 -6.05
CA ASP A 294 7.21 26.29 -6.50
C ASP A 294 5.86 25.70 -6.96
N THR A 295 5.88 24.65 -7.77
CA THR A 295 4.67 24.04 -8.35
C THR A 295 4.60 22.54 -8.11
N PHE A 296 3.39 22.00 -8.24
CA PHE A 296 3.15 20.56 -8.28
C PHE A 296 2.19 20.23 -9.41
N THR A 297 2.67 19.45 -10.39
CA THR A 297 1.86 18.91 -11.49
C THR A 297 1.42 17.50 -11.11
N ILE A 298 0.10 17.27 -11.03
CA ILE A 298 -0.48 15.97 -10.67
C ILE A 298 -0.21 14.98 -11.81
N LEU A 299 0.13 13.74 -11.45
CA LEU A 299 0.22 12.63 -12.39
C LEU A 299 -0.99 11.70 -12.18
N GLU A 300 -1.83 11.61 -13.21
CA GLU A 300 -2.98 10.72 -13.26
C GLU A 300 -2.60 9.34 -13.80
N GLN A 301 -3.29 8.30 -13.34
CA GLN A 301 -3.13 6.94 -13.84
C GLN A 301 -4.34 6.52 -14.69
N TRP A 302 -4.05 6.17 -15.94
CA TRP A 302 -5.01 5.65 -16.90
C TRP A 302 -4.76 4.15 -17.15
N LEU A 303 -5.84 3.38 -17.26
CA LEU A 303 -5.84 1.96 -17.59
C LEU A 303 -6.46 1.77 -18.98
N ASP A 304 -5.63 1.59 -19.99
CA ASP A 304 -6.09 1.36 -21.36
C ASP A 304 -6.58 -0.08 -21.48
N LEU A 305 -7.78 -0.28 -22.02
CA LEU A 305 -8.41 -1.60 -22.08
C LEU A 305 -8.24 -2.25 -23.46
N ASP A 306 -8.05 -3.57 -23.47
CA ASP A 306 -8.15 -4.37 -24.67
C ASP A 306 -9.62 -4.55 -25.13
N SER A 307 -9.82 -5.22 -26.27
CA SER A 307 -11.16 -5.48 -26.82
C SER A 307 -12.04 -6.39 -25.94
N SER A 308 -11.46 -7.03 -24.93
CA SER A 308 -12.13 -7.90 -23.97
C SER A 308 -12.36 -7.20 -22.62
N GLY A 309 -11.99 -5.93 -22.48
CA GLY A 309 -12.14 -5.15 -21.26
C GLY A 309 -11.05 -5.40 -20.22
N ASN A 310 -9.97 -6.11 -20.56
CA ASN A 310 -8.84 -6.28 -19.66
C ASN A 310 -7.86 -5.12 -19.79
N VAL A 311 -7.17 -4.79 -18.70
CA VAL A 311 -6.10 -3.77 -18.73
C VAL A 311 -4.97 -4.25 -19.65
N ALA A 312 -4.79 -3.56 -20.77
CA ALA A 312 -3.73 -3.78 -21.74
C ALA A 312 -2.47 -2.99 -21.36
N GLU A 313 -2.65 -1.75 -20.92
CA GLU A 313 -1.56 -0.84 -20.59
C GLU A 313 -1.94 0.06 -19.40
N LYS A 314 -0.93 0.46 -18.62
CA LYS A 314 -1.06 1.50 -17.59
C LYS A 314 -0.28 2.70 -18.04
N VAL A 315 -0.94 3.84 -18.20
CA VAL A 315 -0.35 5.08 -18.69
C VAL A 315 -0.41 6.14 -17.59
N THR A 316 0.67 6.90 -17.45
CA THR A 316 0.72 8.05 -16.54
C THR A 316 0.68 9.33 -17.36
N VAL A 317 -0.24 10.24 -17.01
CA VAL A 317 -0.48 11.49 -17.74
C VAL A 317 -0.39 12.68 -16.79
N GLU A 318 0.25 13.77 -17.23
CA GLU A 318 0.24 15.04 -16.49
C GLU A 318 -1.15 15.69 -16.55
N ALA A 319 -1.65 16.08 -15.39
CA ALA A 319 -2.94 16.74 -15.23
C ALA A 319 -2.74 18.21 -14.79
N GLY A 320 -3.57 18.68 -13.86
CA GLY A 320 -3.49 20.03 -13.32
C GLY A 320 -2.17 20.35 -12.63
N THR A 321 -1.77 21.62 -12.68
CA THR A 321 -0.60 22.14 -11.96
C THR A 321 -1.04 23.17 -10.93
N LEU A 322 -0.64 22.95 -9.68
CA LEU A 322 -0.90 23.82 -8.54
C LEU A 322 0.35 24.62 -8.17
N THR A 323 0.16 25.78 -7.56
CA THR A 323 1.28 26.64 -7.12
C THR A 323 1.31 26.75 -5.60
N PHE A 324 2.48 26.49 -5.00
CA PHE A 324 2.67 26.72 -3.58
C PHE A 324 2.68 28.22 -3.28
N THR A 325 1.85 28.64 -2.33
CA THR A 325 1.76 30.02 -1.85
C THR A 325 2.14 30.09 -0.37
N ASP A 326 1.70 31.14 0.35
CA ASP A 326 1.81 31.21 1.80
C ASP A 326 0.85 30.22 2.50
N GLN A 327 -0.10 29.64 1.77
CA GLN A 327 -0.99 28.58 2.24
C GLN A 327 -0.52 27.23 1.66
N THR A 328 -0.63 26.18 2.48
CA THR A 328 -0.33 24.82 2.04
C THR A 328 -1.43 24.29 1.13
N LEU A 329 -1.09 23.28 0.32
CA LEU A 329 -2.09 22.51 -0.41
C LEU A 329 -2.98 21.72 0.56
N ILE A 330 -4.27 21.65 0.23
CA ILE A 330 -5.28 20.89 0.97
C ILE A 330 -5.98 19.93 0.02
N TRP A 331 -6.53 18.83 0.54
CA TRP A 331 -7.53 18.09 -0.21
C TRP A 331 -8.87 18.82 -0.12
N VAL A 332 -9.73 18.64 -1.11
CA VAL A 332 -11.13 19.05 -1.09
C VAL A 332 -11.99 17.99 -1.78
N ASP A 333 -13.24 17.90 -1.35
CA ASP A 333 -14.23 16.98 -1.92
C ASP A 333 -15.00 17.70 -3.03
N LEU A 334 -15.25 17.00 -4.13
CA LEU A 334 -16.03 17.48 -5.27
C LEU A 334 -17.07 16.43 -5.66
N ASP A 335 -18.18 16.87 -6.23
CA ASP A 335 -19.09 15.95 -6.93
C ASP A 335 -18.40 15.34 -8.14
N ALA A 336 -18.55 14.03 -8.33
CA ALA A 336 -18.02 13.36 -9.50
C ALA A 336 -18.71 13.88 -10.77
N ALA A 337 -17.95 13.99 -11.87
CA ALA A 337 -18.52 14.40 -13.15
C ALA A 337 -19.53 13.37 -13.66
N ALA A 338 -20.60 13.81 -14.33
CA ALA A 338 -21.53 12.89 -14.97
C ALA A 338 -20.82 12.00 -16.01
N GLY A 339 -21.13 10.71 -16.03
CA GLY A 339 -20.49 9.74 -16.90
C GLY A 339 -20.54 8.32 -16.33
N ASP A 340 -19.82 7.40 -16.96
CA ASP A 340 -19.77 6.01 -16.54
C ASP A 340 -18.54 5.74 -15.66
N TYR A 341 -18.74 4.98 -14.60
CA TYR A 341 -17.71 4.67 -13.62
C TYR A 341 -17.62 3.17 -13.43
N VAL A 342 -16.39 2.69 -13.29
CA VAL A 342 -16.09 1.34 -12.80
C VAL A 342 -15.85 1.46 -11.30
N VAL A 343 -16.70 0.80 -10.51
CA VAL A 343 -16.65 0.83 -9.05
C VAL A 343 -16.57 -0.60 -8.53
N GLY A 344 -15.78 -0.84 -7.50
CA GLY A 344 -15.81 -2.13 -6.84
C GLY A 344 -14.76 -2.30 -5.76
N PHE A 345 -14.44 -3.56 -5.50
CA PHE A 345 -13.62 -3.95 -4.37
C PHE A 345 -12.39 -4.73 -4.83
N ILE A 346 -11.26 -4.48 -4.19
CA ILE A 346 -10.03 -5.25 -4.33
C ILE A 346 -9.73 -5.87 -2.97
N VAL A 347 -9.90 -7.18 -2.85
CA VAL A 347 -9.52 -7.93 -1.65
C VAL A 347 -8.04 -8.28 -1.75
N GLU A 348 -7.26 -8.01 -0.72
CA GLU A 348 -5.83 -8.31 -0.62
C GLU A 348 -5.58 -9.32 0.49
N ASP A 349 -4.75 -10.34 0.24
CA ASP A 349 -4.31 -11.29 1.27
C ASP A 349 -2.99 -10.83 1.93
N TYR A 350 -2.52 -11.54 2.98
CA TYR A 350 -1.27 -11.22 3.68
C TYR A 350 0.00 -11.46 2.84
N ASP A 351 -0.09 -12.17 1.71
CA ASP A 351 1.01 -12.32 0.74
C ASP A 351 0.99 -11.22 -0.34
N GLY A 352 -0.03 -10.35 -0.31
CA GLY A 352 -0.20 -9.22 -1.22
C GLY A 352 -0.85 -9.59 -2.56
N ASN A 353 -1.48 -10.77 -2.67
CA ASN A 353 -2.27 -11.10 -3.85
C ASN A 353 -3.58 -10.31 -3.82
N GLN A 354 -4.01 -9.82 -4.98
CA GLN A 354 -5.19 -8.98 -5.13
C GLN A 354 -6.28 -9.69 -5.94
N PHE A 355 -7.51 -9.63 -5.45
CA PHE A 355 -8.69 -10.29 -6.01
C PHE A 355 -9.78 -9.24 -6.25
N PRO A 356 -9.86 -8.69 -7.46
CA PRO A 356 -10.81 -7.62 -7.76
C PRO A 356 -12.19 -8.15 -8.17
N SER A 357 -13.23 -7.39 -7.83
CA SER A 357 -14.57 -7.49 -8.42
C SER A 357 -15.06 -6.07 -8.70
N TYR A 358 -15.64 -5.86 -9.88
CA TYR A 358 -16.07 -4.54 -10.34
C TYR A 358 -17.48 -4.60 -10.92
N THR A 359 -18.17 -3.46 -10.87
CA THR A 359 -19.42 -3.21 -11.58
C THR A 359 -19.37 -1.83 -12.23
N GLN A 360 -20.29 -1.55 -13.14
CA GLN A 360 -20.42 -0.25 -13.79
C GLN A 360 -21.61 0.52 -13.19
N ILE A 361 -21.40 1.78 -12.84
CA ILE A 361 -22.42 2.70 -12.35
C ILE A 361 -22.37 3.99 -13.19
N THR A 362 -23.53 4.52 -13.58
CA THR A 362 -23.62 5.80 -14.29
C THR A 362 -23.91 6.92 -13.29
N VAL A 363 -23.07 7.96 -13.27
CA VAL A 363 -23.29 9.18 -12.49
C VAL A 363 -24.08 10.19 -13.29
N ARG A 364 -25.11 10.79 -12.67
CA ARG A 364 -26.09 11.69 -13.33
C ARG A 364 -26.04 13.13 -12.84
#